data_AF-A0A0S7CXY4-F1
#
_entry.id   AF-A0A0S7CXY4-F1
#
_cell.length_a   1.000
_cell.length_b   1.000
_cell.length_c   1.000
_cell.angle_alpha   90.00
_cell.angle_beta   90.00
_cell.angle_gamma   90.00
#
_symmetry.space_group_name_H-M   'P 1'
#
loop_
_entity.id
_entity.type
_entity.pdbx_description
1 polymer ?
#
loop_
_entity_poly.entity_id
_entity_poly.type
_entity_poly.pdbx_seq_one_letter_code
_entity_poly.pdbx_strand_id
1 'polypeptide(L)'
;MREAILLELCNGGIVFLPGSAGTVQEIFQDACENFYGAPETVTPMVLVGRDHWEHKYPAWPMLQSLAAGKVMEGRIFLVDSVEEALAVVAG
;
A
#
# COMPACT_ATOMS: atom_id res chain seq x y z
N MET A 1 -14.49 -8.83 12.52
CA MET A 1 -14.67 -7.42 12.93
C MET A 1 -13.30 -6.97 13.44
N ARG A 2 -12.37 -6.66 12.52
CA ARG A 2 -12.04 -5.34 11.92
C ARG A 2 -11.36 -4.40 12.93
N GLU A 3 -10.11 -4.72 13.26
CA GLU A 3 -9.12 -3.83 13.89
C GLU A 3 -7.84 -3.89 13.04
N ALA A 4 -7.92 -3.41 11.81
CA ALA A 4 -6.74 -3.06 11.03
C ALA A 4 -6.81 -1.56 10.83
N ILE A 5 -5.83 -0.82 11.33
CA ILE A 5 -5.79 0.62 11.22
C ILE A 5 -5.44 0.95 9.76
N LEU A 6 -6.50 0.99 8.95
CA LEU A 6 -6.56 1.55 7.60
C LEU A 6 -7.13 2.95 7.78
N LEU A 7 -6.28 3.96 7.61
CA LEU A 7 -6.76 5.33 7.46
C LEU A 7 -7.20 5.48 6.00
N GLU A 8 -8.43 5.06 5.72
CA GLU A 8 -9.11 5.37 4.46
C GLU A 8 -9.43 6.86 4.47
N LEU A 9 -8.63 7.65 3.76
CA LEU A 9 -8.94 9.06 3.56
C LEU A 9 -9.93 9.12 2.41
N CYS A 10 -11.01 9.87 2.64
CA CYS A 10 -12.13 10.00 1.71
C CYS A 10 -11.70 10.66 0.39
N ASN A 11 -11.00 9.92 -0.49
CA ASN A 11 -11.05 9.99 -1.95
C ASN A 11 -10.17 8.99 -2.75
N GLY A 12 -9.72 7.87 -2.16
CA GLY A 12 -9.38 6.69 -2.99
C GLY A 12 -7.94 6.19 -2.95
N GLY A 13 -7.37 6.01 -1.75
CA GLY A 13 -6.12 5.30 -1.52
C GLY A 13 -6.08 4.70 -0.11
N ILE A 14 -5.15 3.77 0.11
CA ILE A 14 -5.03 3.02 1.36
C ILE A 14 -3.64 3.21 1.99
N VAL A 15 -3.61 3.51 3.28
CA VAL A 15 -2.37 3.59 4.08
C VAL A 15 -2.24 2.35 4.99
N PHE A 16 -1.12 1.64 4.86
CA PHE A 16 -0.77 0.45 5.64
C PHE A 16 0.33 0.79 6.65
N LEU A 17 -0.03 0.83 7.93
CA LEU A 17 0.92 1.02 9.04
C LEU A 17 1.62 -0.30 9.41
N PRO A 18 2.80 -0.26 10.07
CA PRO A 18 3.50 -1.45 10.50
C PRO A 18 2.60 -2.43 11.27
N GLY A 19 2.44 -3.63 10.72
CA GLY A 19 1.62 -4.69 11.27
C GLY A 19 2.21 -6.08 11.02
N SER A 20 1.43 -7.11 11.28
CA SER A 20 1.86 -8.51 11.19
C SER A 20 1.16 -9.22 10.02
N ALA A 21 0.94 -10.54 10.12
CA ALA A 21 0.37 -11.36 9.05
C ALA A 21 -0.96 -10.83 8.48
N GLY A 22 -1.85 -10.27 9.32
CA GLY A 22 -3.11 -9.68 8.86
C GLY A 22 -2.88 -8.51 7.91
N THR A 23 -2.03 -7.56 8.30
CA THR A 23 -1.68 -6.40 7.46
C THR A 23 -0.96 -6.82 6.19
N VAL A 24 -0.08 -7.83 6.24
CA VAL A 24 0.55 -8.40 5.04
C VAL A 24 -0.51 -8.95 4.08
N GLN A 25 -1.50 -9.69 4.60
CA GLN A 25 -2.59 -10.22 3.81
C GLN A 25 -3.44 -9.11 3.17
N GLU A 26 -3.71 -8.03 3.90
CA GLU A 26 -4.45 -6.87 3.39
C GLU A 26 -3.69 -6.13 2.29
N ILE A 27 -2.37 -5.93 2.46
CA ILE A 27 -1.50 -5.35 1.41
C ILE A 27 -1.64 -6.16 0.12
N PHE A 28 -1.51 -7.48 0.18
CA PHE A 28 -1.57 -8.30 -1.03
C PHE A 28 -2.98 -8.54 -1.56
N GLN A 29 -4.01 -8.38 -0.73
CA GLN A 29 -5.39 -8.35 -1.19
C GLN A 29 -5.63 -7.11 -2.06
N ASP A 30 -5.27 -5.93 -1.59
CA ASP A 30 -5.42 -4.67 -2.34
C ASP A 30 -4.50 -4.63 -3.58
N ALA A 31 -3.27 -5.13 -3.45
CA ALA A 31 -2.36 -5.27 -4.60
C ALA A 31 -2.96 -6.17 -5.69
N CYS A 32 -3.68 -7.23 -5.33
CA CYS A 32 -4.34 -8.11 -6.29
C CYS A 32 -5.44 -7.37 -7.06
N GLU A 33 -6.25 -6.57 -6.37
CA GLU A 33 -7.28 -5.73 -7.00
C GLU A 33 -6.63 -4.72 -7.96
N ASN A 34 -5.59 -4.02 -7.52
CA ASN A 34 -4.84 -3.06 -8.33
C ASN A 34 -4.09 -3.71 -9.50
N PHE A 35 -3.63 -4.95 -9.36
CA PHE A 35 -2.90 -5.67 -10.41
C PHE A 35 -3.79 -6.04 -11.60
N TYR A 36 -5.06 -6.39 -11.34
CA TYR A 36 -6.04 -6.77 -12.36
C TYR A 36 -7.01 -5.65 -12.73
N GLY A 37 -7.01 -4.54 -11.99
CA GLY A 37 -7.91 -3.39 -12.18
C GLY A 37 -7.69 -2.65 -13.50
N ALA A 38 -8.75 -1.99 -13.96
CA ALA A 38 -8.67 -1.03 -15.05
C ALA A 38 -7.94 0.24 -14.56
N PRO A 39 -7.27 1.01 -15.43
CA PRO A 39 -6.50 2.18 -15.00
C PRO A 39 -7.24 3.16 -14.09
N GLU A 40 -8.53 3.36 -14.32
CA GLU A 40 -9.44 4.23 -13.57
C GLU A 40 -9.84 3.68 -12.19
N THR A 41 -9.66 2.37 -11.95
CA THR A 41 -9.98 1.72 -10.68
C THR A 41 -8.76 1.54 -9.79
N VAL A 42 -7.54 1.80 -10.29
CA VAL A 42 -6.31 1.64 -9.51
C VAL A 42 -6.18 2.78 -8.49
N THR A 43 -6.10 2.41 -7.22
CA THR A 43 -5.98 3.34 -6.09
C THR A 43 -4.53 3.37 -5.56
N PRO A 44 -4.07 4.48 -4.96
CA PRO A 44 -2.77 4.52 -4.30
C PRO A 44 -2.68 3.57 -3.10
N MET A 45 -1.55 2.87 -3.00
CA MET A 45 -1.18 2.04 -1.86
C MET A 45 0.05 2.64 -1.18
N VAL A 46 -0.08 3.01 0.09
CA VAL A 46 1.01 3.67 0.83
C VAL A 46 1.39 2.83 2.04
N LEU A 47 2.60 2.26 2.02
CA LEU A 47 3.16 1.54 3.16
C LEU A 47 3.99 2.52 4.00
N VAL A 48 3.78 2.54 5.30
CA VAL A 48 4.55 3.38 6.24
C VAL A 48 5.52 2.52 7.04
N GLY A 49 6.78 2.96 7.14
CA GLY A 49 7.82 2.30 7.92
C GLY A 49 8.72 1.41 7.07
N ARG A 50 9.74 2.02 6.45
CA ARG A 50 10.67 1.38 5.51
C ARG A 50 11.33 0.12 6.06
N ASP A 51 11.97 0.22 7.22
CA ASP A 51 12.67 -0.90 7.88
C ASP A 51 11.75 -2.12 8.08
N HIS A 52 10.49 -1.86 8.45
CA HIS A 52 9.51 -2.92 8.67
C HIS A 52 9.16 -3.66 7.37
N TRP A 53 8.91 -2.93 6.28
CA TRP A 53 8.44 -3.51 5.01
C TRP A 53 9.54 -3.92 4.04
N GLU A 54 10.77 -3.47 4.25
CA GLU A 54 11.95 -3.89 3.49
C GLU A 54 12.72 -5.03 4.19
N HIS A 55 12.71 -5.10 5.53
CA HIS A 55 13.57 -6.02 6.27
C HIS A 55 12.80 -7.01 7.15
N LYS A 56 11.91 -6.54 8.02
CA LYS A 56 11.24 -7.42 9.00
C LYS A 56 10.19 -8.32 8.35
N TYR A 57 9.30 -7.75 7.57
CA TYR A 57 8.33 -8.44 6.72
C TYR A 57 8.47 -7.85 5.32
N PRO A 58 9.30 -8.46 4.44
CA PRO A 58 9.72 -7.87 3.16
C PRO A 58 8.60 -7.87 2.11
N ALA A 59 7.47 -7.22 2.42
CA ALA A 59 6.33 -7.06 1.54
C ALA A 59 6.62 -6.06 0.42
N TRP A 60 7.43 -5.03 0.69
CA TRP A 60 7.74 -3.99 -0.30
C TRP A 60 8.49 -4.51 -1.54
N PRO A 61 9.59 -5.28 -1.43
CA PRO A 61 10.27 -5.83 -2.61
C PRO A 61 9.37 -6.74 -3.46
N MET A 62 8.47 -7.49 -2.82
CA MET A 62 7.51 -8.33 -3.52
C MET A 62 6.45 -7.48 -4.23
N LEU A 63 5.91 -6.46 -3.56
CA LEU A 63 4.94 -5.54 -4.15
C LEU A 63 5.51 -4.80 -5.36
N GLN A 64 6.76 -4.32 -5.28
CA GLN A 64 7.47 -3.72 -6.42
C GLN A 64 7.59 -4.70 -7.60
N SER A 65 7.93 -5.96 -7.31
CA SER A 65 8.06 -6.99 -8.35
C SER A 65 6.73 -7.29 -9.04
N LEU A 66 5.62 -7.28 -8.31
CA LEU A 66 4.28 -7.47 -8.87
C LEU A 66 3.82 -6.25 -9.67
N ALA A 67 4.15 -5.04 -9.19
CA ALA A 67 3.70 -3.80 -9.81
C ALA A 67 4.47 -3.45 -11.11
N ALA A 68 5.70 -3.94 -11.28
CA ALA A 68 6.55 -3.62 -12.42
C ALA A 68 5.86 -3.86 -13.79
N GLY A 69 5.82 -2.83 -14.63
CA GLY A 69 5.18 -2.86 -15.94
C GLY A 69 3.65 -2.88 -15.91
N LYS A 70 3.03 -2.63 -14.75
CA LYS A 70 1.58 -2.53 -14.57
C LYS A 70 1.16 -1.10 -14.29
N VAL A 71 -0.13 -0.81 -14.43
CA VAL A 71 -0.68 0.52 -14.12
C VAL A 71 -0.46 0.90 -12.66
N MET A 72 -0.48 -0.08 -11.75
CA MET A 72 -0.23 0.13 -10.32
C MET A 72 1.23 0.49 -9.97
N GLU A 73 2.20 0.39 -10.90
CA GLU A 73 3.61 0.71 -10.63
C GLU A 73 3.79 2.12 -10.07
N GLY A 74 3.13 3.10 -10.67
CA GLY A 74 3.15 4.50 -10.22
C GLY A 74 2.18 4.82 -9.09
N ARG A 75 1.56 3.79 -8.48
CA ARG A 75 0.53 3.93 -7.44
C ARG A 75 0.92 3.27 -6.13
N ILE A 76 2.09 2.63 -6.04
CA ILE A 76 2.62 2.09 -4.79
C ILE A 76 3.68 3.03 -4.21
N PHE A 77 3.63 3.24 -2.89
CA PHE A 77 4.51 4.16 -2.20
C PHE A 77 5.03 3.53 -0.90
N LEU A 78 6.27 3.83 -0.54
CA LEU A 78 6.87 3.49 0.75
C LEU A 78 7.48 4.72 1.39
N VAL A 79 6.93 5.11 2.53
CA VAL A 79 7.26 6.35 3.26
C VAL A 79 7.65 6.04 4.71
N ASP A 80 8.24 7.02 5.40
CA ASP A 80 8.74 6.84 6.77
C ASP A 80 7.77 7.35 7.83
N SER A 81 6.79 8.19 7.46
CA SER A 81 5.82 8.78 8.40
C SER A 81 4.38 8.82 7.87
N VAL A 82 3.44 9.01 8.79
CA VAL A 82 2.02 9.18 8.43
C VAL A 82 1.81 10.51 7.72
N GLU A 83 2.55 11.55 8.09
CA GLU A 83 2.51 12.87 7.46
C GLU A 83 2.91 12.81 5.98
N GLU A 84 3.94 12.04 5.65
CA GLU A 84 4.32 11.75 4.27
C GLU A 84 3.24 10.96 3.54
N ALA A 85 2.62 9.99 4.21
CA ALA A 85 1.52 9.22 3.63
C ALA A 85 0.32 10.12 3.30
N LEU A 86 -0.02 11.08 4.18
CA LEU A 86 -1.05 12.08 3.95
C LEU A 86 -0.75 12.97 2.74
N ALA A 87 0.52 13.36 2.55
CA ALA A 87 0.92 14.14 1.39
C ALA A 87 0.73 13.38 0.06
N VAL A 88 0.94 12.05 0.06
CA VAL A 88 0.76 11.19 -1.12
C VAL A 88 -0.71 11.04 -1.50
N VAL A 89 -1.59 10.84 -0.52
CA VAL A 89 -3.02 10.57 -0.76
C VAL A 89 -3.88 11.84 -0.87
N ALA A 90 -3.35 13.01 -0.49
CA ALA A 90 -4.02 14.30 -0.65
C ALA A 90 -3.74 14.97 -2.02
N GLY A 91 -2.77 14.47 -2.78
CA GLY A 91 -2.44 14.92 -4.14
C GLY A 91 -3.15 14.11 -5.21
#